data_AF-A0A7S1EBR4-F1
#
_entry.id   AF-A0A7S1EBR4-F1
#
_cell.length_a   1.000
_cell.length_b   1.000
_cell.length_c   1.000
_cell.angle_alpha   90.00
_cell.angle_beta   90.00
_cell.angle_gamma   90.00
#
_symmetry.space_group_name_H-M   'P 1'
#
loop_
_entity.id
_entity.type
_entity.pdbx_description
1 polymer ?
#
loop_
_entity_poly.entity_id
_entity_poly.type
_entity_poly.pdbx_seq_one_letter_code
_entity_poly.pdbx_strand_id
1 'polypeptide(L)'
;DERRAREVATFRQGKYRDVKLAKQQAAKLENMFNEMGQGDVQTLPLIIKADVQGSQEALAASLLKLSNAEVKVQIVHAAVGGISESDINLAIASKAVIIGFNVRADAGARKLAEGNAVDLRYYSIIYDAVDDVTNAMSGMLAPEQREEAL
;
A
#
# COMPACT_ATOMS: atom_id res chain seq x y z
N ASP A 1 -17.66 -37.87 -11.01
CA ASP A 1 -17.27 -36.59 -11.63
C ASP A 1 -16.73 -35.48 -10.72
N GLU A 2 -16.80 -35.56 -9.39
CA GLU A 2 -16.25 -34.48 -8.53
C GLU A 2 -14.71 -34.43 -8.42
N ARG A 3 -14.01 -35.57 -8.52
CA ARG A 3 -12.54 -35.60 -8.42
C ARG A 3 -11.85 -34.90 -9.60
N ARG A 4 -12.37 -35.11 -10.82
CA ARG A 4 -11.86 -34.46 -12.04
C ARG A 4 -12.10 -32.96 -12.05
N ALA A 5 -13.25 -32.49 -11.55
CA ALA A 5 -13.54 -31.06 -11.44
C ALA A 5 -12.61 -30.36 -10.43
N ARG A 6 -12.30 -31.02 -9.30
CA ARG A 6 -11.33 -30.52 -8.31
C ARG A 6 -9.93 -30.41 -8.90
N GLU A 7 -9.44 -31.45 -9.57
CA GLU A 7 -8.09 -31.44 -10.19
C GLU A 7 -7.93 -30.33 -11.24
N VAL A 8 -8.93 -30.10 -12.09
CA VAL A 8 -8.89 -29.03 -13.09
C VAL A 8 -8.90 -27.63 -12.44
N ALA A 9 -9.66 -27.45 -11.35
CA ALA A 9 -9.65 -26.20 -10.59
C ALA A 9 -8.28 -25.93 -9.94
N THR A 10 -7.69 -26.94 -9.29
CA THR A 10 -6.35 -26.83 -8.67
C THR A 10 -5.26 -26.55 -9.69
N PHE A 11 -5.33 -27.20 -10.86
CA PHE A 11 -4.36 -27.00 -11.95
C PHE A 11 -4.43 -25.59 -12.54
N ARG A 12 -5.64 -25.04 -12.75
CA ARG A 12 -5.83 -23.66 -13.22
C ARG A 12 -5.35 -22.64 -12.19
N GLN A 13 -5.57 -22.89 -10.91
CA GLN A 13 -5.14 -22.02 -9.82
C GLN A 13 -3.60 -22.00 -9.70
N GLY A 14 -2.95 -23.16 -9.86
CA GLY A 14 -1.49 -23.28 -9.91
C GLY A 14 -0.88 -22.50 -11.07
N LYS A 15 -1.38 -22.72 -12.30
CA LYS A 15 -0.87 -22.04 -13.49
C LYS A 15 -1.06 -20.51 -13.45
N TYR A 16 -2.18 -20.03 -12.89
CA TYR A 16 -2.41 -18.59 -12.70
C TYR A 16 -1.45 -18.00 -11.67
N ARG A 17 -1.15 -18.74 -10.60
CA ARG A 17 -0.20 -18.33 -9.56
C ARG A 17 1.22 -18.25 -10.12
N ASP A 18 1.65 -19.22 -10.92
CA ASP A 18 2.99 -19.23 -11.52
C ASP A 18 3.18 -18.08 -12.52
N VAL A 19 2.17 -17.79 -13.35
CA VAL A 19 2.22 -16.64 -14.27
C VAL A 19 2.26 -15.32 -13.50
N LYS A 20 1.49 -15.19 -12.41
CA LYS A 20 1.51 -13.98 -11.56
C LYS A 20 2.86 -13.81 -10.87
N LEU A 21 3.44 -14.89 -10.35
CA LEU A 21 4.76 -14.89 -9.71
C LEU A 21 5.87 -14.57 -10.72
N ALA A 22 5.84 -15.14 -11.92
CA ALA A 22 6.80 -14.86 -12.97
C ALA A 22 6.74 -13.40 -13.43
N LYS A 23 5.53 -12.83 -13.61
CA LYS A 23 5.35 -11.40 -13.90
C LYS A 23 5.86 -10.51 -12.77
N GLN A 24 5.62 -10.90 -11.51
CA GLN A 24 6.14 -10.17 -10.35
C GLN A 24 7.67 -10.23 -10.27
N GLN A 25 8.30 -11.37 -10.56
CA GLN A 25 9.75 -11.52 -10.57
C GLN A 25 10.41 -10.73 -11.70
N ALA A 26 9.85 -10.78 -12.92
CA ALA A 26 10.34 -10.01 -14.06
C ALA A 26 10.27 -8.50 -13.80
N ALA A 27 9.11 -8.01 -13.32
CA ALA A 27 8.95 -6.61 -12.94
C ALA A 27 9.90 -6.20 -11.80
N LYS A 28 10.19 -7.10 -10.85
CA LYS A 28 11.13 -6.84 -9.75
C LYS A 28 12.58 -6.71 -10.24
N LEU A 29 12.99 -7.49 -11.23
CA LEU A 29 14.33 -7.41 -11.83
C LEU A 29 14.49 -6.13 -12.66
N GLU A 30 13.50 -5.77 -13.48
CA GLU A 30 13.50 -4.48 -14.21
C GLU A 30 13.54 -3.29 -13.24
N ASN A 31 12.78 -3.35 -12.15
CA ASN A 31 12.79 -2.31 -11.12
C ASN A 31 14.15 -2.22 -10.40
N MET A 32 14.81 -3.35 -10.10
CA MET A 32 16.15 -3.34 -9.51
C MET A 32 17.19 -2.65 -10.41
N PHE A 33 17.12 -2.83 -11.73
CA PHE A 33 18.03 -2.16 -12.66
C PHE A 33 17.79 -0.65 -12.73
N ASN A 34 16.54 -0.21 -12.58
CA ASN A 34 16.19 1.22 -12.53
C ASN A 34 16.53 1.87 -11.17
N GLU A 35 16.37 1.13 -10.06
CA GLU A 35 16.67 1.59 -8.70
C GLU A 35 18.18 1.75 -8.45
N MET A 36 19.05 1.08 -9.22
CA MET A 36 20.51 1.20 -9.09
C MET A 36 21.09 2.50 -9.68
N GLY A 37 20.29 3.28 -10.44
CA GLY A 37 20.72 4.52 -11.08
C GLY A 37 19.97 5.79 -10.64
N GLN A 38 18.91 5.65 -9.85
CA GLN A 38 18.17 6.77 -9.27
C GLN A 38 18.65 6.99 -7.84
N GLY A 39 18.90 8.24 -7.43
CA GLY A 39 19.22 8.57 -6.03
C GLY A 39 18.14 8.05 -5.07
N ASP A 40 18.37 8.12 -3.75
CA ASP A 40 17.48 7.56 -2.71
C ASP A 40 16.01 8.01 -2.88
N VAL A 41 15.24 7.30 -3.70
CA VAL A 41 13.80 7.53 -3.90
C VAL A 41 13.12 7.11 -2.61
N GLN A 42 12.54 8.08 -1.92
CA GLN A 42 11.84 7.80 -0.70
C GLN A 42 10.57 7.01 -1.02
N THR A 43 10.25 6.03 -0.20
CA THR A 43 9.06 5.22 -0.39
C THR A 43 8.08 5.50 0.74
N LEU A 44 6.81 5.74 0.39
CA LEU A 44 5.72 5.82 1.33
C LEU A 44 4.89 4.52 1.26
N PRO A 45 5.18 3.53 2.13
CA PRO A 45 4.43 2.29 2.19
C PRO A 45 3.06 2.51 2.83
N LEU A 46 2.02 2.00 2.18
CA LEU A 46 0.62 2.13 2.60
C LEU A 46 -0.05 0.76 2.69
N ILE A 47 -0.90 0.58 3.70
CA ILE A 47 -1.85 -0.53 3.80
C ILE A 47 -3.26 0.07 3.72
N ILE A 48 -4.10 -0.47 2.84
CA ILE A 48 -5.46 0.03 2.60
C ILE A 48 -6.48 -1.02 3.03
N LYS A 49 -7.41 -0.64 3.90
CA LYS A 49 -8.56 -1.46 4.28
C LYS A 49 -9.82 -0.69 3.94
N ALA A 50 -10.78 -1.33 3.28
CA ALA A 50 -12.05 -0.68 2.94
C ALA A 50 -13.25 -1.57 3.23
N ASP A 51 -14.44 -0.97 3.29
CA ASP A 51 -15.71 -1.66 3.50
C ASP A 51 -16.13 -2.51 2.31
N VAL A 52 -15.83 -2.04 1.09
CA VAL A 52 -16.17 -2.70 -0.17
C VAL A 52 -15.00 -2.68 -1.16
N GLN A 53 -15.03 -3.60 -2.14
CA GLN A 53 -13.94 -3.75 -3.10
C GLN A 53 -13.77 -2.52 -4.01
N GLY A 54 -14.87 -1.93 -4.48
CA GLY A 54 -14.82 -0.79 -5.40
C GLY A 54 -14.14 0.45 -4.78
N SER A 55 -14.41 0.73 -3.50
CA SER A 55 -13.77 1.84 -2.78
C SER A 55 -12.29 1.55 -2.52
N GLN A 56 -11.95 0.31 -2.17
CA GLN A 56 -10.55 -0.12 -2.03
C GLN A 56 -9.75 0.11 -3.32
N GLU A 57 -10.28 -0.34 -4.46
CA GLU A 57 -9.61 -0.23 -5.77
C GLU A 57 -9.49 1.23 -6.21
N ALA A 58 -10.56 2.02 -6.07
CA ALA A 58 -10.56 3.43 -6.43
C ALA A 58 -9.56 4.24 -5.60
N LEU A 59 -9.51 4.00 -4.29
CA LEU A 59 -8.56 4.65 -3.39
C LEU A 59 -7.12 4.25 -3.72
N ALA A 60 -6.86 2.95 -3.88
CA ALA A 60 -5.54 2.44 -4.26
C ALA A 60 -5.04 3.06 -5.56
N ALA A 61 -5.88 3.10 -6.60
CA ALA A 61 -5.53 3.69 -7.89
C ALA A 61 -5.28 5.20 -7.79
N SER A 62 -6.03 5.92 -6.95
CA SER A 62 -5.86 7.36 -6.74
C SER A 62 -4.54 7.67 -6.03
N LEU A 63 -4.20 6.91 -4.98
CA LEU A 63 -2.97 7.10 -4.21
C LEU A 63 -1.72 6.73 -5.01
N LEU A 64 -1.77 5.66 -5.82
CA LEU A 64 -0.63 5.28 -6.67
C LEU A 64 -0.23 6.37 -7.68
N LYS A 65 -1.21 7.13 -8.18
CA LYS A 65 -0.99 8.25 -9.13
C LYS A 65 -0.22 9.42 -8.51
N LEU A 66 -0.13 9.51 -7.19
CA LEU A 66 0.63 10.56 -6.51
C LEU A 66 2.14 10.35 -6.59
N SER A 67 2.59 9.12 -6.89
CA SER A 67 4.01 8.79 -6.99
C SER A 67 4.73 9.69 -8.00
N ASN A 68 5.91 10.18 -7.61
CA ASN A 68 6.78 10.99 -8.46
C ASN A 68 8.23 10.48 -8.38
N ALA A 69 9.18 11.23 -8.94
CA ALA A 69 10.59 10.83 -8.99
C ALA A 69 11.30 10.85 -7.62
N GLU A 70 10.76 11.58 -6.64
CA GLU A 70 11.37 11.76 -5.32
C GLU A 70 10.70 10.89 -4.25
N VAL A 71 9.38 10.75 -4.31
CA VAL A 71 8.58 9.95 -3.39
C VAL A 71 7.68 8.98 -4.15
N LYS A 72 7.87 7.69 -3.91
CA LYS A 72 7.10 6.60 -4.49
C LYS A 72 6.07 6.10 -3.50
N VAL A 73 4.79 6.15 -3.87
CA VAL A 73 3.72 5.53 -3.08
C VAL A 73 3.71 4.03 -3.36
N GLN A 74 3.82 3.21 -2.32
CA GLN A 74 3.82 1.76 -2.44
C GLN A 74 2.67 1.16 -1.63
N ILE A 75 1.75 0.46 -2.30
CA ILE A 75 0.70 -0.30 -1.62
C ILE A 75 1.27 -1.67 -1.21
N VAL A 76 1.51 -1.85 0.08
CA VAL A 76 2.01 -3.11 0.68
C VAL A 76 0.90 -4.14 0.72
N HIS A 77 -0.30 -3.72 1.13
CA HIS A 77 -1.47 -4.58 1.18
C HIS A 77 -2.75 -3.76 0.97
N ALA A 78 -3.71 -4.32 0.23
CA ALA A 78 -5.03 -3.74 0.10
C ALA A 78 -6.08 -4.85 0.18
N ALA A 79 -7.07 -4.68 1.06
CA ALA A 79 -8.10 -5.69 1.31
C ALA A 79 -9.41 -5.08 1.79
N VAL A 80 -10.48 -5.86 1.65
CA VAL A 80 -11.82 -5.52 2.17
C VAL A 80 -11.96 -6.05 3.59
N GLY A 81 -12.60 -5.28 4.46
CA GLY A 81 -12.88 -5.61 5.86
C GLY A 81 -12.23 -4.67 6.86
N GLY A 82 -12.57 -4.85 8.14
CA GLY A 82 -12.01 -4.09 9.26
C GLY A 82 -10.49 -4.26 9.40
N ILE A 83 -9.88 -3.35 10.16
CA ILE A 83 -8.44 -3.39 10.43
C ILE A 83 -8.20 -4.30 11.63
N SER A 84 -7.39 -5.34 11.41
CA SER A 84 -7.05 -6.37 12.40
C SER A 84 -5.64 -6.21 12.94
N GLU A 85 -5.32 -6.91 14.02
CA GLU A 85 -3.95 -6.94 14.59
C GLU A 85 -2.90 -7.42 13.57
N SER A 86 -3.26 -8.31 12.65
CA SER A 86 -2.35 -8.75 11.58
C SER A 86 -1.98 -7.62 10.63
N ASP A 87 -2.93 -6.72 10.32
CA ASP A 87 -2.66 -5.54 9.50
C ASP A 87 -1.71 -4.58 10.23
N ILE A 88 -1.88 -4.42 11.55
CA ILE A 88 -0.97 -3.60 12.39
C ILE A 88 0.45 -4.20 12.41
N ASN A 89 0.57 -5.51 12.61
CA ASN A 89 1.88 -6.17 12.59
C ASN A 89 2.58 -6.03 11.24
N LEU A 90 1.82 -6.12 10.14
CA LEU A 90 2.35 -5.87 8.81
C LEU A 90 2.82 -4.42 8.65
N ALA A 91 2.07 -3.46 9.18
CA ALA A 91 2.47 -2.05 9.19
C ALA A 91 3.75 -1.80 9.97
N ILE A 92 3.91 -2.41 11.15
CA ILE A 92 5.14 -2.32 11.96
C ILE A 92 6.34 -2.85 11.16
N ALA A 93 6.21 -4.04 10.58
CA ALA A 93 7.29 -4.68 9.83
C ALA A 93 7.70 -3.90 8.56
N SER A 94 6.73 -3.26 7.90
CA SER A 94 6.94 -2.51 6.66
C SER A 94 7.10 -1.00 6.85
N LYS A 95 6.97 -0.51 8.10
CA LYS A 95 6.83 0.92 8.43
C LYS A 95 5.72 1.63 7.65
N ALA A 96 4.63 0.91 7.37
CA ALA A 96 3.52 1.42 6.57
C ALA A 96 2.54 2.25 7.38
N VAL A 97 1.94 3.26 6.73
CA VAL A 97 0.76 3.95 7.23
C VAL A 97 -0.48 3.13 6.85
N ILE A 98 -1.44 3.02 7.76
CA ILE A 98 -2.69 2.29 7.50
C ILE A 98 -3.80 3.30 7.20
N ILE A 99 -4.46 3.10 6.07
CA ILE A 99 -5.61 3.88 5.60
C ILE A 99 -6.86 3.00 5.66
N GLY A 100 -7.80 3.36 6.53
CA GLY A 100 -9.12 2.74 6.64
C GLY A 100 -10.19 3.57 5.95
N PHE A 101 -10.78 3.06 4.88
CA PHE A 101 -11.89 3.71 4.17
C PHE A 101 -13.24 3.09 4.58
N ASN A 102 -14.10 3.87 5.24
CA ASN A 102 -15.37 3.41 5.82
C ASN A 102 -15.26 2.20 6.77
N VAL A 103 -14.06 1.93 7.29
CA VAL A 103 -13.80 0.84 8.23
C VAL A 103 -13.14 1.36 9.50
N ARG A 104 -13.15 0.52 10.53
CA ARG A 104 -12.50 0.79 11.82
C ARG A 104 -11.58 -0.37 12.20
N ALA A 105 -10.59 -0.06 13.03
CA ALA A 105 -9.81 -1.07 13.72
C ALA A 105 -10.61 -1.66 14.87
N ASP A 106 -10.43 -2.97 15.10
CA ASP A 106 -10.90 -3.59 16.34
C ASP A 106 -10.11 -3.07 17.56
N ALA A 107 -10.61 -3.36 18.77
CA ALA A 107 -10.02 -2.84 19.99
C ALA A 107 -8.57 -3.32 20.21
N GLY A 108 -8.25 -4.55 19.79
CA GLY A 108 -6.91 -5.12 19.89
C GLY A 108 -5.93 -4.43 18.95
N ALA A 109 -6.33 -4.28 17.68
CA ALA A 109 -5.59 -3.58 16.65
C ALA A 109 -5.32 -2.12 17.03
N ARG A 110 -6.33 -1.40 17.54
CA ARG A 110 -6.14 -0.01 17.97
C ARG A 110 -5.12 0.12 19.10
N LYS A 111 -5.22 -0.72 20.13
CA LYS A 111 -4.28 -0.72 21.25
C LYS A 111 -2.86 -1.06 20.80
N LEU A 112 -2.74 -2.03 19.89
CA LEU A 112 -1.44 -2.44 19.33
C LEU A 112 -0.82 -1.31 18.50
N ALA A 113 -1.62 -0.59 17.71
CA ALA A 113 -1.15 0.54 16.93
C ALA A 113 -0.67 1.70 17.80
N GLU A 114 -1.43 2.08 18.83
CA GLU A 114 -1.06 3.12 19.80
C GLU A 114 0.26 2.76 20.52
N GLY A 115 0.41 1.50 20.92
CA GLY A 115 1.62 1.02 21.59
C GLY A 115 2.88 0.96 20.72
N ASN A 116 2.74 0.92 19.40
CA ASN A 116 3.85 0.83 18.44
C ASN A 116 3.99 2.07 17.55
N ALA A 117 3.25 3.15 17.85
CA ALA A 117 3.21 4.38 17.06
C ALA A 117 2.93 4.16 15.56
N VAL A 118 2.03 3.21 15.24
CA VAL A 118 1.56 2.99 13.86
C VAL A 118 0.54 4.08 13.51
N ASP A 119 0.77 4.79 12.40
CA ASP A 119 -0.16 5.81 11.92
C ASP A 119 -1.40 5.13 11.30
N LEU A 120 -2.55 5.26 11.99
CA LEU A 120 -3.86 4.87 11.49
C LEU A 120 -4.66 6.11 11.12
N ARG A 121 -5.06 6.16 9.85
CA ARG A 121 -5.92 7.22 9.33
C ARG A 121 -7.21 6.65 8.80
N TYR A 122 -8.29 7.36 9.06
CA TYR A 122 -9.62 6.94 8.66
C TYR A 122 -10.28 7.97 7.77
N TYR A 123 -10.87 7.50 6.67
CA TYR A 123 -11.54 8.35 5.70
C TYR A 123 -12.88 7.76 5.30
N SER A 124 -13.77 8.64 4.85
CA SER A 124 -15.02 8.29 4.17
C SER A 124 -15.14 8.95 2.79
N ILE A 125 -14.19 9.83 2.45
CA ILE A 125 -14.12 10.58 1.19
C ILE A 125 -12.71 10.36 0.61
N ILE A 126 -12.62 10.00 -0.66
CA ILE A 126 -11.34 9.66 -1.31
C ILE A 126 -10.44 10.90 -1.42
N TYR A 127 -11.03 12.07 -1.69
CA TYR A 127 -10.28 13.33 -1.81
C TYR A 127 -9.54 13.67 -0.53
N ASP A 128 -10.17 13.55 0.63
CA ASP A 128 -9.52 13.79 1.93
C ASP A 128 -8.29 12.88 2.14
N ALA A 129 -8.40 11.60 1.75
CA ALA A 129 -7.29 10.66 1.84
C ALA A 129 -6.14 11.03 0.88
N VAL A 130 -6.49 11.47 -0.33
CA VAL A 130 -5.52 11.91 -1.35
C VAL A 130 -4.79 13.17 -0.90
N ASP A 131 -5.51 14.15 -0.36
CA ASP A 131 -4.94 15.42 0.11
C ASP A 131 -3.99 15.19 1.29
N ASP A 132 -4.40 14.38 2.27
CA ASP A 132 -3.55 14.03 3.41
C ASP A 132 -2.27 13.30 2.99
N VAL A 133 -2.37 12.34 2.07
CA VAL A 133 -1.18 11.63 1.56
C VAL A 133 -0.28 12.58 0.76
N THR A 134 -0.85 13.49 -0.02
CA THR A 134 -0.08 14.52 -0.75
C THR A 134 0.69 15.44 0.23
N ASN A 135 0.04 15.84 1.31
CA ASN A 135 0.67 16.64 2.37
C ASN A 135 1.79 15.86 3.08
N ALA A 136 1.56 14.58 3.38
CA ALA A 136 2.57 13.72 3.99
C ALA A 136 3.79 13.56 3.06
N MET A 137 3.57 13.34 1.76
CA MET A 137 4.64 13.27 0.76
C MET A 137 5.42 14.58 0.68
N SER A 138 4.74 15.74 0.74
CA SER A 138 5.40 17.05 0.73
C SER A 138 6.33 17.25 1.94
N GLY A 139 5.95 16.72 3.11
CA GLY A 139 6.81 16.74 4.30
C GLY A 139 8.01 15.79 4.25
N MET A 140 7.99 14.81 3.33
CA MET A 140 9.12 13.91 3.09
C MET A 140 10.13 14.51 2.11
N LEU A 141 9.74 15.47 1.27
CA LEU A 141 10.66 16.11 0.32
C LEU A 141 11.76 16.85 1.09
N ALA A 142 12.99 16.74 0.60
CA ALA A 142 14.08 17.56 1.12
C ALA A 142 13.72 19.04 0.87
N PRO A 143 13.91 19.94 1.84
CA PRO A 143 13.62 21.35 1.63
C PRO A 143 14.45 21.83 0.44
N GLU A 144 13.78 22.31 -0.62
CA GLU A 144 14.48 22.99 -1.72
C GLU A 144 15.36 24.09 -1.10
N GLN A 145 16.63 24.09 -1.48
CA GLN A 145 17.54 25.18 -1.13
C GLN A 145 16.92 26.47 -1.66
N ARG A 146 16.33 27.26 -0.77
CA ARG A 146 16.01 28.66 -1.06
C ARG A 146 17.34 29.35 -1.31
N GLU A 147 17.75 29.43 -2.56
CA GLU A 147 18.64 30.50 -2.99
C GLU A 147 17.86 31.81 -2.83
N GLU A 148 17.97 32.41 -1.65
CA GLU A 148 17.74 33.84 -1.50
C GLU A 148 18.81 34.54 -2.32
N ALA A 149 18.44 35.02 -3.50
CA ALA A 149 19.24 36.00 -4.22
C ALA A 149 19.34 37.26 -3.34
N LEU A 150 20.58 37.56 -2.93
CA LEU A 150 21.00 38.75 -2.18
C LEU A 150 20.61 40.07 -2.87
#